data_AF-A0A358PFG4-F1
#
_entry.id   AF-A0A358PFG4-F1
#
_cell.length_a   1.000
_cell.length_b   1.000
_cell.length_c   1.000
_cell.angle_alpha   90.00
_cell.angle_beta   90.00
_cell.angle_gamma   90.00
#
_symmetry.space_group_name_H-M   'P 1'
#
loop_
_entity.id
_entity.type
_entity.pdbx_description
1 polymer ?
#
loop_
_entity_poly.entity_id
_entity_poly.type
_entity_poly.pdbx_seq_one_letter_code
_entity_poly.pdbx_strand_id
1 'polypeptide(L)'
;MRRKFVLLALRYPELNLLLLRRTLPELRENHIIPLQRELYGIAPYNSTERVFRFPNGSRIKLGYCDTAQDVYQYQGQEYAIIGMEEATHFTEEQMRFLT
;
A
#
# COMPACT_ATOMS: atom_id res chain seq x y z
N MET A 1 -8.60 -3.54 -5.50
CA MET A 1 -8.60 -2.22 -4.83
C MET A 1 -7.66 -1.18 -5.48
N ARG A 2 -6.56 -1.62 -6.09
CA ARG A 2 -5.52 -0.81 -6.76
C ARG A 2 -5.96 0.46 -7.50
N ARG A 3 -6.90 0.36 -8.46
CA ARG A 3 -7.34 1.54 -9.26
C ARG A 3 -7.95 2.65 -8.43
N LYS A 4 -8.68 2.33 -7.36
CA LYS A 4 -9.24 3.34 -6.46
C LYS A 4 -8.12 4.14 -5.78
N PHE A 5 -7.06 3.47 -5.34
CA PHE A 5 -5.90 4.11 -4.71
C PHE A 5 -5.20 5.06 -5.66
N VAL A 6 -5.00 4.66 -6.92
CA VAL A 6 -4.40 5.52 -7.95
C VAL A 6 -5.25 6.75 -8.21
N LEU A 7 -6.57 6.59 -8.39
CA LEU A 7 -7.48 7.70 -8.63
C LEU A 7 -7.54 8.67 -7.43
N LEU A 8 -7.55 8.14 -6.20
CA LEU A 8 -7.54 8.95 -4.99
C LEU A 8 -6.22 9.70 -4.85
N ALA A 9 -5.08 9.02 -5.03
CA ALA A 9 -3.75 9.62 -4.98
C ALA A 9 -3.58 10.74 -6.01
N LEU A 10 -4.16 10.60 -7.21
CA LEU A 10 -4.14 11.64 -8.24
C LEU A 10 -5.12 12.79 -7.96
N ARG A 11 -6.30 12.50 -7.40
CA ARG A 11 -7.36 13.48 -7.18
C ARG A 11 -7.10 14.38 -5.98
N TYR A 12 -6.54 13.83 -4.90
CA TYR A 12 -6.30 14.55 -3.66
C TYR A 12 -4.79 14.63 -3.40
N PRO A 13 -4.24 15.83 -3.18
CA PRO A 13 -2.82 16.02 -2.89
C PRO A 13 -2.45 15.51 -1.48
N GLU A 14 -1.17 15.22 -1.28
CA GLU A 14 -0.57 14.84 0.02
C GLU A 14 -1.21 13.63 0.72
N LEU A 15 -1.88 12.75 -0.02
CA LEU A 15 -2.48 11.55 0.56
C LEU A 15 -1.43 10.48 0.88
N ASN A 16 -1.47 9.99 2.11
CA ASN A 16 -0.74 8.81 2.53
C ASN A 16 -1.64 7.58 2.44
N LEU A 17 -1.42 6.74 1.42
CA LEU A 17 -2.17 5.51 1.23
C LEU A 17 -1.29 4.28 1.53
N LEU A 18 -1.86 3.29 2.20
CA LEU A 18 -1.22 2.00 2.47
C LEU A 18 -2.01 0.87 1.83
N LEU A 19 -1.36 0.08 0.98
CA LEU A 19 -1.91 -1.16 0.43
C LEU A 19 -1.19 -2.35 1.06
N LEU A 20 -1.93 -3.19 1.74
CA LEU A 20 -1.44 -4.37 2.45
C LEU A 20 -1.88 -5.66 1.76
N ARG A 21 -0.98 -6.64 1.78
CA ARG A 21 -1.25 -8.04 1.43
C ARG A 21 -0.52 -8.96 2.40
N ARG A 22 -0.87 -10.24 2.46
CA ARG A 22 -0.22 -11.19 3.38
C ARG A 22 1.25 -11.42 3.04
N THR A 23 1.57 -11.78 1.79
CA THR A 23 2.94 -12.13 1.40
C THR A 23 3.55 -11.13 0.41
N LEU A 24 4.87 -10.95 0.49
CA LEU A 24 5.62 -10.08 -0.42
C LEU A 24 5.61 -10.56 -1.89
N PRO A 25 5.76 -11.86 -2.21
CA PRO A 25 5.69 -12.34 -3.59
C PRO A 25 4.35 -12.02 -4.25
N GLU A 26 3.24 -12.27 -3.56
CA GLU A 26 1.90 -11.99 -4.08
C GLU A 26 1.63 -10.49 -4.22
N LEU A 27 2.12 -9.67 -3.27
CA LEU A 27 2.06 -8.21 -3.36
C LEU A 27 2.79 -7.73 -4.63
N ARG A 28 3.96 -8.32 -4.92
CA ARG A 28 4.76 -7.95 -6.08
C ARG A 28 4.06 -8.25 -7.39
N GLU A 29 3.61 -9.49 -7.58
CA GLU A 29 2.99 -9.93 -8.83
C GLU A 29 1.64 -9.24 -9.10
N ASN A 30 0.81 -9.09 -8.07
CA ASN A 30 -0.55 -8.58 -8.26
C ASN A 30 -0.67 -7.05 -8.17
N HIS A 31 0.26 -6.38 -7.46
CA HIS A 31 0.18 -4.94 -7.22
C HIS A 31 1.39 -4.17 -7.73
N ILE A 32 2.60 -4.54 -7.34
CA ILE A 32 3.80 -3.75 -7.67
C ILE A 32 4.01 -3.71 -9.19
N ILE A 33 4.07 -4.87 -9.86
CA ILE A 33 4.34 -4.94 -11.30
C ILE A 33 3.23 -4.24 -12.10
N PRO A 34 1.93 -4.48 -11.83
CA PRO A 34 0.86 -3.74 -12.51
C PRO A 34 0.91 -2.23 -12.25
N LEU A 35 1.14 -1.80 -11.00
CA LEU A 35 1.24 -0.37 -10.66
C LEU A 35 2.44 0.29 -11.35
N GLN A 36 3.59 -0.38 -11.44
CA GLN A 36 4.74 0.16 -12.14
C GLN A 36 4.45 0.41 -13.62
N ARG A 37 3.70 -0.49 -14.27
CA ARG A 37 3.26 -0.30 -15.66
C ARG A 37 2.22 0.81 -15.78
N GLU A 38 1.26 0.86 -14.88
CA GLU A 38 0.14 1.82 -14.90
C GLU A 38 0.60 3.25 -14.55
N LEU A 39 1.57 3.40 -13.66
CA LEU A 39 2.10 4.67 -13.19
C LEU A 39 3.42 5.08 -13.87
N TYR A 40 3.81 4.37 -14.93
CA TYR A 40 5.03 4.68 -15.67
C TYR A 40 5.00 6.13 -16.17
N GLY A 41 6.03 6.90 -15.81
CA GLY A 41 6.13 8.33 -16.14
C GLY A 41 5.29 9.28 -15.27
N ILE A 42 4.46 8.76 -14.35
CA ILE A 42 3.62 9.56 -13.45
C ILE A 42 4.16 9.52 -12.02
N ALA A 43 4.35 8.33 -11.48
CA ALA A 43 4.81 8.13 -10.10
C ALA A 43 5.92 7.08 -10.08
N PRO A 44 7.20 7.46 -9.87
CA PRO A 44 8.28 6.50 -9.79
C PRO A 44 8.13 5.59 -8.55
N TYR A 45 8.51 4.33 -8.74
CA TYR A 45 8.55 3.33 -7.66
C TYR A 45 9.91 3.31 -6.98
N ASN A 46 9.94 3.49 -5.66
CA ASN A 46 11.12 3.22 -4.84
C ASN A 46 11.05 1.77 -4.33
N SER A 47 11.96 0.91 -4.76
CA SER A 47 12.01 -0.51 -4.34
C SER A 47 12.45 -0.70 -2.90
N THR A 48 13.29 0.19 -2.36
CA THR A 48 13.81 0.13 -1.00
C THR A 48 12.70 0.45 0.00
N GLU A 49 11.98 1.54 -0.25
CA GLU A 49 10.87 1.96 0.62
C GLU A 49 9.54 1.26 0.26
N ARG A 50 9.46 0.64 -0.92
CA ARG A 50 8.24 0.07 -1.52
C ARG A 50 7.11 1.09 -1.64
N VAL A 51 7.44 2.27 -2.18
CA VAL A 51 6.52 3.41 -2.28
C VAL A 51 6.47 3.96 -3.69
N PHE A 52 5.27 4.27 -4.17
CA PHE A 52 5.05 5.14 -5.32
C PHE A 52 4.85 6.58 -4.85
N ARG A 53 5.62 7.52 -5.38
CA ARG A 53 5.52 8.94 -5.04
C ARG A 53 4.93 9.71 -6.20
N PHE A 54 3.81 10.39 -5.96
CA PHE A 54 3.12 11.19 -6.96
C PHE A 54 3.63 12.64 -6.93
N PRO A 55 3.56 13.37 -8.05
CA PRO A 55 4.05 14.75 -8.13
C PRO A 55 3.24 15.73 -7.26
N ASN A 56 2.03 15.36 -6.83
CA ASN A 56 1.18 16.14 -5.94
C ASN A 56 1.42 15.88 -4.44
N GLY A 57 2.53 15.23 -4.10
CA GLY A 57 2.88 14.89 -2.71
C GLY A 57 2.23 13.62 -2.17
N SER A 58 1.25 13.04 -2.88
CA SER A 58 0.63 11.78 -2.47
C SER A 58 1.60 10.60 -2.60
N ARG A 59 1.44 9.60 -1.76
CA ARG A 59 2.22 8.38 -1.79
C ARG A 59 1.37 7.14 -1.57
N ILE A 60 1.69 6.08 -2.32
CA ILE A 60 1.12 4.74 -2.11
C ILE A 60 2.24 3.86 -1.59
N LYS A 61 2.17 3.48 -0.32
CA LYS A 61 3.06 2.51 0.31
C LYS A 61 2.51 1.11 0.14
N LEU A 62 3.36 0.18 -0.28
CA LEU A 62 3.05 -1.22 -0.45
C LEU A 62 3.70 -1.98 0.71
N GLY A 63 2.84 -2.55 1.55
CA GLY A 63 3.24 -3.31 2.72
C GLY A 63 2.78 -4.76 2.64
N TYR A 64 3.46 -5.62 3.38
CA TYR A 64 3.00 -6.97 3.65
C TYR A 64 2.96 -7.26 5.15
N CYS A 65 2.14 -8.23 5.54
CA CYS A 65 2.04 -8.73 6.90
C CYS A 65 2.06 -10.25 6.86
N ASP A 66 3.26 -10.83 6.93
CA ASP A 66 3.39 -12.29 6.96
C ASP A 66 3.26 -12.80 8.40
N THR A 67 3.80 -12.03 9.35
CA THR A 67 3.73 -12.29 10.79
C THR A 67 2.91 -11.23 11.52
N ALA A 68 2.41 -11.54 12.72
CA ALA A 68 1.72 -10.57 13.58
C ALA A 68 2.62 -9.39 14.00
N GLN A 69 3.94 -9.56 14.01
CA GLN A 69 4.88 -8.49 14.34
C GLN A 69 5.10 -7.50 13.18
N ASP A 70 4.85 -7.88 11.94
CA ASP A 70 4.99 -6.97 10.79
C ASP A 70 4.03 -5.79 10.88
N VAL A 71 2.94 -5.95 11.63
CA VAL A 71 1.96 -4.90 11.87
C VAL A 71 2.60 -3.70 12.59
N TYR A 72 3.59 -3.92 13.46
CA TYR A 72 4.30 -2.85 14.15
C TYR A 72 5.10 -1.94 13.22
N GLN A 73 5.46 -2.40 12.02
CA GLN A 73 6.16 -1.56 11.02
C GLN A 73 5.28 -0.40 10.50
N TYR A 74 3.96 -0.50 10.70
CA TYR A 74 2.99 0.52 10.33
C TYR A 74 2.56 1.37 11.52
N GLN A 75 2.96 1.01 12.74
CA GLN A 75 2.69 1.78 13.95
C GLN A 75 3.39 3.15 13.90
N GLY A 76 2.66 4.21 14.23
CA GLY A 76 3.17 5.59 14.21
C GLY A 76 3.22 6.24 12.82
N GLN A 77 2.74 5.57 11.77
CA GLN A 77 2.56 6.19 10.46
C GLN A 77 1.09 6.54 10.25
N GLU A 78 0.82 7.80 9.90
CA GLU A 78 -0.53 8.24 9.55
C GLU A 78 -0.84 7.92 8.09
N TYR A 79 -1.79 7.01 7.90
CA TYR A 79 -2.36 6.68 6.60
C TYR A 79 -3.79 7.20 6.55
N ALA A 80 -4.09 7.99 5.52
CA ALA A 80 -5.44 8.46 5.27
C ALA A 80 -6.37 7.31 4.85
N ILE A 81 -5.82 6.32 4.13
CA ILE A 81 -6.56 5.17 3.64
C ILE A 81 -5.68 3.92 3.71
N ILE A 82 -6.21 2.88 4.35
CA ILE A 82 -5.58 1.56 4.44
C ILE A 82 -6.43 0.57 3.63
N GLY A 83 -5.80 -0.12 2.70
CA GLY A 83 -6.42 -1.09 1.82
C GLY A 83 -5.85 -2.46 2.09
N MET A 84 -6.63 -3.32 2.72
CA MET A 84 -6.29 -4.73 2.91
C MET A 84 -6.86 -5.54 1.75
N GLU A 85 -6.00 -6.12 0.91
CA GLU A 85 -6.46 -7.13 -0.05
C GLU A 85 -6.45 -8.52 0.55
N GLU A 86 -7.52 -9.29 0.28
CA GLU A 86 -7.71 -10.64 0.81
C GLU A 86 -7.73 -10.68 2.34
N ALA A 87 -8.50 -9.77 2.96
CA ALA A 87 -8.66 -9.61 4.40
C ALA A 87 -8.99 -10.93 5.15
N THR A 88 -9.61 -11.91 4.48
CA THR A 88 -9.88 -13.26 5.01
C THR A 88 -8.62 -14.05 5.38
N HIS A 89 -7.46 -13.68 4.84
CA HIS A 89 -6.19 -14.30 5.16
C HIS A 89 -5.46 -13.65 6.34
N PHE A 90 -5.99 -12.54 6.88
CA PHE A 90 -5.46 -11.88 8.07
C PHE A 90 -6.13 -12.43 9.32
N THR A 91 -5.40 -12.49 10.43
CA THR A 91 -6.00 -12.84 11.72
C THR A 91 -6.81 -11.66 12.25
N GLU A 92 -7.83 -11.93 13.07
CA GLU A 92 -8.69 -10.88 13.65
C GLU A 92 -7.87 -9.82 14.42
N GLU A 93 -6.80 -10.25 15.09
CA GLU A 93 -5.89 -9.37 15.83
C GLU A 93 -5.14 -8.39 14.91
N GLN A 94 -4.70 -8.85 13.74
CA GLN A 94 -4.07 -7.98 12.72
C GLN A 94 -5.07 -6.97 12.16
N MET A 95 -6.32 -7.39 11.94
CA MET A 95 -7.37 -6.49 11.46
C MET A 95 -7.63 -5.38 12.49
N ARG A 96 -7.84 -5.72 13.76
CA ARG A 96 -8.10 -4.73 14.83
C ARG A 96 -6.96 -3.74 15.07
N PHE A 97 -5.72 -4.09 14.76
CA PHE A 97 -4.60 -3.15 14.94
C PHE A 97 -4.47 -2.16 13.77
N LEU A 98 -4.97 -2.52 12.59
CA LEU A 98 -4.78 -1.76 11.35
C LEU A 98 -5.98 -0.88 10.95
N THR A 99 -7.12 -1.02 11.63
CA THR A 99 -8.35 -0.22 11.44
C THR A 99 -8.83 0.34 12.75
#